data_AF-A0A8B7TK65-F1
#
_entry.id   AF-A0A8B7TK65-F1
#
_cell.length_a   1.000
_cell.length_b   1.000
_cell.length_c   1.000
_cell.angle_alpha   90.00
_cell.angle_beta   90.00
_cell.angle_gamma   90.00
#
_symmetry.space_group_name_H-M   'P 1'
#
loop_
_entity.id
_entity.type
_entity.pdbx_description
1 polymer ?
#
loop_
_entity_poly.entity_id
_entity_poly.type
_entity_poly.pdbx_seq_one_letter_code
_entity_poly.pdbx_strand_id
1 'polypeptide(L)'
;MIAFHDPELSNHLNEIGFIPDLYAIPWFLTMFTHVFPLHKIFHLWDTLLLGNSSFPFCIGVAILQQLRDRLLANGFNECILLFSDLPGISLNKWNH
;
A
#
# COMPACT_ATOMS: atom_id res chain seq x y z
N MET A 1 10.19 7.31 1.34
CA MET A 1 10.28 5.99 2.03
C MET A 1 10.26 4.84 1.03
N ILE A 2 9.31 4.79 0.07
CA ILE A 2 9.42 3.81 -1.02
C ILE A 2 10.66 4.02 -1.89
N ALA A 3 11.09 5.26 -2.13
CA ALA A 3 12.36 5.56 -2.79
C ALA A 3 13.59 4.89 -2.15
N PHE A 4 13.56 4.58 -0.84
CA PHE A 4 14.64 3.86 -0.15
C PHE A 4 14.49 2.34 -0.24
N HIS A 5 13.26 1.83 -0.35
CA HIS A 5 12.97 0.39 -0.38
C HIS A 5 12.86 -0.17 -1.80
N ASP A 6 12.43 0.64 -2.76
CA ASP A 6 12.24 0.32 -4.18
C ASP A 6 12.37 1.60 -5.04
N PRO A 7 13.61 2.03 -5.34
CA PRO A 7 13.87 3.26 -6.09
C PRO A 7 13.36 3.18 -7.53
N GLU A 8 13.34 2.00 -8.15
CA GLU A 8 12.82 1.80 -9.51
C GLU A 8 11.32 2.09 -9.55
N LEU A 9 10.56 1.49 -8.65
CA LEU A 9 9.12 1.76 -8.53
C LEU A 9 8.86 3.24 -8.20
N SER A 10 9.65 3.83 -7.30
CA SER A 10 9.50 5.23 -6.94
C SER A 10 9.74 6.17 -8.13
N ASN A 11 10.73 5.88 -8.98
CA ASN A 11 11.01 6.68 -10.17
C ASN A 11 9.89 6.53 -11.19
N HIS A 12 9.46 5.31 -11.49
CA HIS A 12 8.36 5.06 -12.43
C HIS A 12 7.08 5.80 -12.01
N LEU A 13 6.68 5.66 -10.73
CA LEU A 13 5.50 6.36 -10.20
C LEU A 13 5.63 7.88 -10.31
N ASN A 14 6.83 8.42 -10.07
CA ASN A 14 7.08 9.85 -10.23
C ASN A 14 7.04 10.30 -11.70
N GLU A 15 7.56 9.50 -12.62
CA GLU A 15 7.53 9.77 -14.07
C GLU A 15 6.10 9.82 -14.63
N ILE A 16 5.21 8.94 -14.15
CA ILE A 16 3.79 8.94 -14.54
C ILE A 16 2.95 9.95 -13.73
N GLY A 17 3.55 10.74 -12.83
CA GLY A 17 2.85 11.72 -11.99
C GLY A 17 1.97 11.11 -10.89
N PHE A 18 2.19 9.84 -10.54
CA PHE A 18 1.45 9.11 -9.53
C PHE A 18 2.08 9.29 -8.13
N ILE A 19 1.83 10.45 -7.53
CA ILE A 19 2.45 10.84 -6.26
C ILE A 19 1.85 10.10 -5.05
N PRO A 20 2.63 9.91 -3.96
CA PRO A 20 2.17 9.22 -2.75
C PRO A 20 0.86 9.73 -2.15
N ASP A 21 0.62 11.03 -2.20
CA ASP A 21 -0.56 11.69 -1.65
C ASP A 21 -1.88 11.14 -2.21
N LEU A 22 -1.88 10.65 -3.46
CA LEU A 22 -3.07 10.12 -4.13
C LEU A 22 -3.58 8.80 -3.53
N TYR A 23 -2.69 7.98 -2.98
CA TYR A 23 -3.05 6.66 -2.42
C TYR A 23 -2.80 6.56 -0.91
N ALA A 24 -1.82 7.29 -0.38
CA ALA A 24 -1.44 7.20 1.03
C ALA A 24 -2.51 7.84 1.93
N ILE A 25 -2.93 9.08 1.65
CA ILE A 25 -3.92 9.81 2.47
C ILE A 25 -5.17 8.95 2.76
N PRO A 26 -5.86 8.38 1.76
CA PRO A 26 -7.03 7.55 2.03
C PRO A 26 -6.70 6.28 2.83
N TRP A 27 -5.52 5.68 2.64
CA TRP A 27 -5.11 4.53 3.44
C TRP A 27 -4.94 4.86 4.92
N PHE A 28 -4.30 5.99 5.24
CA PHE A 28 -4.11 6.43 6.62
C PHE A 28 -5.44 6.86 7.26
N LEU A 29 -6.27 7.61 6.53
CA LEU A 29 -7.58 8.07 7.04
C LEU A 29 -8.54 6.91 7.31
N THR A 30 -8.52 5.89 6.47
CA THR A 30 -9.41 4.73 6.61
C THR A 30 -8.77 3.59 7.41
N MET A 31 -7.55 3.80 7.94
CA MET A 31 -6.74 2.77 8.60
C MET A 31 -6.71 1.44 7.83
N PHE A 32 -6.51 1.53 6.51
CA PHE A 32 -6.44 0.40 5.58
C PHE A 32 -7.70 -0.49 5.52
N THR A 33 -8.84 -0.05 6.06
CA THR A 33 -10.10 -0.84 6.06
C THR A 33 -10.63 -1.15 4.66
N HIS A 34 -10.36 -0.29 3.69
CA HIS A 34 -10.72 -0.54 2.29
C HIS A 34 -9.76 -1.52 1.59
N VAL A 35 -8.61 -1.82 2.20
CA VAL A 35 -7.56 -2.67 1.63
C VAL A 35 -7.73 -4.12 2.09
N PHE A 36 -8.19 -4.34 3.32
CA PHE A 36 -8.28 -5.66 3.93
C PHE A 36 -9.69 -5.99 4.41
N PRO A 37 -10.11 -7.27 4.34
CA PRO A 37 -11.41 -7.67 4.85
C PRO A 37 -11.49 -7.46 6.37
N LEU A 38 -12.64 -6.98 6.86
CA LEU A 38 -12.86 -6.56 8.25
C LEU A 38 -12.39 -7.59 9.29
N HIS A 39 -12.58 -8.88 9.05
CA HIS A 39 -12.16 -9.92 9.99
C HIS A 39 -10.64 -9.97 10.23
N LYS A 40 -9.81 -9.50 9.29
CA LYS A 40 -8.36 -9.42 9.47
C LYS A 40 -7.86 -8.04 9.90
N ILE A 41 -8.65 -6.99 9.66
CA ILE A 41 -8.29 -5.62 10.05
C ILE A 41 -8.20 -5.48 11.58
N PHE A 42 -9.01 -6.22 12.35
CA PHE A 42 -9.00 -6.13 13.82
C PHE A 42 -7.65 -6.52 14.43
N HIS A 43 -7.02 -7.60 13.95
CA HIS A 43 -5.68 -7.98 14.41
C HIS A 43 -4.60 -6.97 13.99
N LEU A 44 -4.76 -6.37 12.80
CA LEU A 44 -3.89 -5.31 12.34
C LEU A 44 -4.05 -4.05 13.21
N TRP A 45 -5.28 -3.73 13.61
CA TRP A 45 -5.61 -2.60 14.47
C TRP A 45 -5.07 -2.76 15.88
N ASP A 46 -5.14 -3.96 16.48
CA ASP A 46 -4.51 -4.24 17.76
C ASP A 46 -3.00 -3.93 17.69
N THR A 47 -2.35 -4.31 16.59
CA THR A 47 -0.93 -4.05 16.37
C THR A 47 -0.64 -2.59 16.01
N LEU A 48 -1.53 -1.92 15.28
CA LEU A 48 -1.41 -0.50 14.91
C LEU A 48 -1.58 0.42 16.12
N LEU A 49 -2.53 0.12 17.01
CA LEU A 49 -2.83 0.91 18.20
C LEU A 49 -1.79 0.72 19.32
N LEU A 50 -1.21 -0.47 19.41
CA LEU A 50 -0.17 -0.80 20.40
C LEU A 50 1.26 -0.65 19.86
N GLY A 51 1.43 -0.54 18.54
CA GLY A 51 2.71 -0.52 17.86
C GLY A 51 3.33 0.86 17.70
N ASN A 52 4.53 0.88 17.10
CA ASN A 52 5.21 2.13 16.80
C ASN A 52 4.49 2.92 15.69
N SER A 53 4.65 4.24 15.68
CA SER A 53 4.07 5.12 14.66
C SER A 53 4.61 4.85 13.24
N SER A 54 5.65 4.03 13.10
CA SER A 54 6.20 3.59 11.81
C SER A 54 5.43 2.42 11.20
N PHE A 55 4.63 1.69 11.97
CA PHE A 55 3.91 0.50 11.51
C PHE A 55 2.92 0.72 10.36
N PRO A 56 2.09 1.79 10.34
CA PRO A 56 1.28 2.12 9.17
C PRO A 56 2.10 2.33 7.89
N PHE A 57 3.31 2.89 8.01
CA PHE A 57 4.20 3.09 6.87
C PHE A 57 4.74 1.75 6.34
N CYS A 58 5.09 0.82 7.22
CA CYS A 58 5.48 -0.54 6.84
C CYS A 58 4.37 -1.25 6.06
N ILE A 59 3.11 -1.09 6.48
CA ILE A 59 1.94 -1.63 5.77
C ILE A 59 1.84 -1.03 4.37
N GLY A 60 1.96 0.29 4.25
CA GLY A 60 1.94 0.98 2.94
C GLY A 60 3.03 0.46 1.99
N VAL A 61 4.27 0.30 2.48
CA VAL A 61 5.38 -0.26 1.68
C VAL A 61 5.09 -1.70 1.26
N ALA A 62 4.57 -2.54 2.16
CA ALA A 62 4.26 -3.93 1.86
C ALA A 62 3.10 -4.10 0.85
N ILE A 63 2.14 -3.18 0.84
CA ILE A 63 1.10 -3.13 -0.21
C ILE A 63 1.74 -2.80 -1.56
N LEU A 64 2.59 -1.76 -1.59
CA LEU A 64 3.27 -1.33 -2.83
C LEU A 64 4.19 -2.42 -3.39
N GLN A 65 4.91 -3.15 -2.52
CA GLN A 65 5.73 -4.29 -2.94
C GLN A 65 4.91 -5.43 -3.54
N GLN A 66 3.74 -5.74 -2.99
CA GLN A 66 2.86 -6.78 -3.57
C GLN A 66 2.28 -6.37 -4.92
N LEU A 67 2.10 -5.06 -5.15
CA LEU A 67 1.57 -4.53 -6.40
C LEU A 67 2.67 -4.11 -7.37
N ARG A 68 3.95 -4.22 -6.99
CA ARG A 68 5.11 -3.70 -7.71
C ARG A 68 5.09 -4.02 -9.20
N ASP A 69 5.00 -5.29 -9.56
CA ASP A 69 5.07 -5.72 -10.97
C ASP A 69 3.92 -5.14 -11.80
N ARG A 70 2.75 -4.98 -11.18
CA ARG A 70 1.59 -4.37 -11.81
C ARG A 70 1.76 -2.86 -11.93
N LEU A 71 2.32 -2.20 -10.92
CA LEU A 71 2.55 -0.76 -10.93
C LEU A 71 3.58 -0.37 -11.99
N LEU A 72 4.68 -1.12 -12.10
CA LEU A 72 5.72 -0.90 -13.11
C LEU A 72 5.21 -1.14 -14.55
N ALA A 73 4.26 -2.06 -14.73
CA ALA A 73 3.69 -2.37 -16.04
C ALA A 73 2.60 -1.39 -16.51
N ASN A 74 2.16 -0.45 -15.65
CA ASN A 74 0.96 0.36 -15.87
C ASN A 74 1.23 1.88 -15.79
N GLY A 75 0.38 2.65 -16.45
CA GLY A 75 0.37 4.12 -16.39
C GLY A 75 -0.51 4.66 -15.27
N PHE A 76 -0.70 5.99 -15.27
CA PHE A 76 -1.44 6.70 -14.22
C PHE A 76 -2.87 6.19 -14.01
N ASN A 77 -3.65 6.06 -15.10
CA ASN A 77 -5.07 5.69 -15.01
C ASN A 77 -5.26 4.26 -14.52
N GLU A 78 -4.44 3.34 -15.01
CA GLU A 78 -4.44 1.94 -14.63
C GLU A 78 -4.01 1.77 -13.17
N CYS A 79 -3.06 2.57 -12.69
CA CYS A 79 -2.71 2.63 -11.28
C CYS A 79 -3.89 3.09 -10.42
N ILE A 80 -4.60 4.17 -10.79
CA ILE A 80 -5.79 4.63 -10.06
C ILE A 80 -6.83 3.51 -9.94
N LEU A 81 -7.11 2.80 -11.04
CA LEU A 81 -8.04 1.66 -11.03
C LEU A 81 -7.54 0.51 -10.15
N LEU A 82 -6.23 0.21 -10.21
CA LEU A 82 -5.59 -0.81 -9.38
C LEU A 82 -5.78 -0.55 -7.88
N PHE A 83 -5.64 0.70 -7.44
CA PHE A 83 -5.85 1.09 -6.04
C PHE A 83 -7.33 1.22 -5.64
N SER A 84 -8.23 1.29 -6.62
CA SER A 84 -9.67 1.34 -6.36
C SER A 84 -10.25 -0.05 -6.08
N ASP A 85 -9.80 -1.07 -6.82
CA ASP A 85 -10.26 -2.46 -6.67
C ASP A 85 -9.35 -3.34 -5.78
N LEU A 86 -8.10 -2.91 -5.51
CA LEU A 86 -7.08 -3.59 -4.71
C LEU A 86 -7.15 -5.13 -4.76
N PRO A 87 -6.86 -5.75 -5.91
CA PRO A 87 -7.16 -7.16 -6.11
C PRO A 87 -6.29 -8.04 -5.22
N GLY A 88 -6.93 -8.79 -4.31
CA GLY A 88 -6.35 -9.98 -3.69
C GLY A 88 -5.09 -9.76 -2.85
N ILE A 89 -4.96 -8.63 -2.15
CA ILE A 89 -3.83 -8.42 -1.22
C ILE A 89 -3.86 -9.50 -0.14
N SER A 90 -2.86 -10.39 -0.18
CA SER A 90 -2.81 -11.56 0.68
C SER A 90 -2.10 -11.24 2.00
N LEU A 91 -2.86 -11.09 3.09
CA LEU A 91 -2.30 -10.99 4.44
C LEU A 91 -1.51 -12.24 4.88
N ASN A 92 -1.72 -13.38 4.21
CA ASN A 92 -1.04 -14.63 4.54
C ASN A 92 0.47 -14.61 4.26
N LYS A 93 0.96 -13.64 3.46
CA LYS A 93 2.40 -13.43 3.22
C LYS A 93 3.10 -12.62 4.33
N TRP A 94 2.37 -12.17 5.35
CA TRP A 94 2.86 -11.24 6.38
C TRP A 94 3.28 -11.94 7.68
N ASN A 95 3.16 -13.27 7.74
CA ASN A 95 3.48 -14.10 8.93
C ASN A 95 4.87 -14.76 8.87
N HIS A 96 5.88 -14.05 8.34
CA HIS A 96 7.29 -14.47 8.47
C HIS A 96 8.06 -13.50 9.35
#